data_AF-A0A947USW7-F1
#
_entry.id   AF-A0A947USW7-F1
#
_cell.length_a   1.000
_cell.length_b   1.000
_cell.length_c   1.000
_cell.angle_alpha   90.00
_cell.angle_beta   90.00
_cell.angle_gamma   90.00
#
_symmetry.space_group_name_H-M   'P 1'
#
loop_
_entity.id
_entity.type
_entity.pdbx_description
1 polymer ?
#
loop_
_entity_poly.entity_id
_entity_poly.type
_entity_poly.pdbx_seq_one_letter_code
_entity_poly.pdbx_strand_id
1 'polypeptide(L)'
;MALHPYLFIAAAGLFPRIAQAAEPGRIDAFFGTLNAYLASVIFYDVFPGEPAMPFIVAWLIVGAVYLTFRFSFVNLRMMGHAFAVLRGKYRTADDKGEVSSF
;
A
#
# COMPACT_ATOMS: atom_id res chain seq x y z
N MET A 1 10.69 23.71 -46.82
CA MET A 1 10.87 23.37 -45.39
C MET A 1 9.55 23.59 -44.65
N ALA A 2 8.57 22.68 -44.77
CA ALA A 2 7.26 22.80 -44.10
C ALA A 2 6.46 21.47 -43.96
N LEU A 3 7.12 20.32 -44.05
CA LEU A 3 6.45 18.99 -44.11
C LEU A 3 6.51 18.19 -42.80
N HIS A 4 7.17 18.70 -41.75
CA HIS A 4 7.38 18.00 -40.48
C HIS A 4 6.25 18.09 -39.41
N PRO A 5 5.35 19.09 -39.36
CA PRO A 5 4.40 19.22 -38.24
C PRO A 5 3.25 18.21 -38.27
N TYR A 6 2.84 17.75 -39.47
CA TYR A 6 1.76 16.79 -39.63
C TYR A 6 2.15 15.36 -39.23
N LEU A 7 3.42 14.99 -39.39
CA LEU A 7 3.95 13.70 -38.93
C LEU A 7 3.91 13.57 -37.41
N PHE A 8 4.13 14.67 -36.68
CA PHE A 8 4.08 14.67 -35.22
C PHE A 8 2.65 14.53 -34.68
N ILE A 9 1.68 15.17 -35.34
CA ILE A 9 0.24 15.06 -35.01
C ILE A 9 -0.29 13.66 -35.35
N ALA A 10 0.11 13.09 -36.50
CA ALA A 10 -0.24 11.73 -36.89
C ALA A 10 0.35 10.69 -35.93
N ALA A 11 1.61 10.84 -35.51
CA ALA A 11 2.24 9.98 -34.51
C ALA A 11 1.56 10.09 -33.14
N ALA A 12 1.22 11.30 -32.67
CA ALA A 12 0.54 11.53 -31.40
C ALA A 12 -0.86 10.89 -31.34
N GLY A 13 -1.57 10.77 -32.47
CA GLY A 13 -2.84 10.05 -32.57
C GLY A 13 -2.67 8.52 -32.66
N LEU A 14 -1.52 8.03 -33.12
CA LEU A 14 -1.20 6.61 -33.26
C LEU A 14 -0.72 5.98 -31.94
N PHE A 15 0.05 6.72 -31.13
CA PHE A 15 0.54 6.27 -29.83
C PHE A 15 -0.55 5.72 -28.88
N PRO A 16 -1.69 6.41 -28.63
CA PRO A 16 -2.75 5.87 -27.78
C PRO A 16 -3.45 4.66 -28.40
N ARG A 17 -3.44 4.52 -29.73
CA ARG A 17 -4.03 3.36 -30.43
C ARG A 17 -3.17 2.11 -30.31
N ILE A 18 -1.84 2.25 -30.28
CA ILE A 18 -0.91 1.13 -30.07
C ILE A 18 -0.87 0.74 -28.58
N ALA A 19 -0.98 1.72 -27.66
CA ALA A 19 -1.09 1.48 -26.22
C ALA A 19 -2.39 0.75 -25.83
N GLN A 20 -3.49 0.99 -26.54
CA GLN A 20 -4.75 0.24 -26.39
C GLN A 20 -4.72 -1.17 -27.01
N ALA A 21 -3.77 -1.47 -27.91
CA ALA A 21 -3.68 -2.75 -28.62
C ALA A 21 -2.67 -3.74 -28.02
N ALA A 22 -1.74 -3.27 -27.17
CA ALA A 22 -1.14 -4.15 -26.18
C ALA A 22 -2.28 -4.54 -25.23
N GLU A 23 -2.64 -5.83 -25.13
CA GLU A 23 -3.88 -6.32 -24.52
C GLU A 23 -3.80 -6.47 -22.98
N PRO A 24 -4.20 -5.46 -22.18
CA PRO A 24 -4.50 -5.66 -20.76
C PRO A 24 -5.88 -6.30 -20.58
N GLY A 25 -6.75 -6.33 -21.61
CA GLY A 25 -8.16 -6.69 -21.48
C GLY A 25 -8.46 -8.07 -20.85
N ARG A 26 -7.68 -9.11 -21.19
CA ARG A 26 -7.87 -10.45 -20.57
C ARG A 26 -7.36 -10.50 -19.14
N ILE A 27 -6.27 -9.79 -18.86
CA ILE A 27 -5.69 -9.71 -17.51
C ILE A 27 -6.64 -8.89 -16.62
N ASP A 28 -7.08 -7.73 -17.10
CA ASP A 28 -8.05 -6.86 -16.44
C ASP A 28 -9.39 -7.57 -16.17
N ALA A 29 -9.90 -8.38 -17.12
CA ALA A 29 -11.12 -9.14 -16.92
C ALA A 29 -10.97 -10.25 -15.84
N PHE A 30 -9.84 -10.94 -15.83
CA PHE A 30 -9.53 -11.95 -14.81
C PHE A 30 -9.40 -11.30 -13.42
N PHE A 31 -8.58 -10.25 -13.31
CA PHE A 31 -8.41 -9.51 -12.07
C PHE A 31 -9.70 -8.81 -11.63
N GLY A 32 -10.52 -8.33 -12.56
CA GLY A 32 -11.83 -7.76 -12.27
C GLY A 32 -12.79 -8.77 -11.66
N THR A 33 -12.83 -9.99 -12.19
CA THR A 33 -13.67 -11.08 -11.66
C THR A 33 -13.21 -11.51 -10.26
N LEU A 34 -11.89 -11.67 -10.07
CA LEU A 34 -11.33 -11.97 -8.76
C LEU A 34 -11.60 -10.84 -7.76
N ASN A 35 -11.36 -9.61 -8.17
CA ASN A 35 -11.58 -8.44 -7.32
C ASN A 35 -13.05 -8.32 -6.93
N ALA A 36 -14.00 -8.60 -7.82
CA ALA A 36 -15.42 -8.59 -7.48
C ALA A 36 -15.77 -9.62 -6.40
N TYR A 37 -15.19 -10.83 -6.46
CA TYR A 37 -15.38 -11.86 -5.44
C TYR A 37 -14.71 -11.49 -4.11
N LEU A 38 -13.47 -10.97 -4.15
CA LEU A 38 -12.78 -10.54 -2.94
C LEU A 38 -13.50 -9.35 -2.30
N ALA A 39 -13.95 -8.39 -3.10
CA ALA A 39 -14.61 -7.20 -2.62
C ALA A 39 -15.91 -7.52 -1.90
N SER A 40 -16.71 -8.48 -2.39
CA SER A 40 -17.95 -8.87 -1.74
C SER A 40 -17.74 -9.48 -0.34
N VAL A 41 -16.62 -10.16 -0.12
CA VAL A 41 -16.27 -10.76 1.18
C VAL A 41 -15.60 -9.75 2.11
N ILE A 42 -14.59 -9.02 1.61
CA ILE A 42 -13.75 -8.10 2.40
C ILE A 42 -14.52 -6.84 2.79
N PHE A 43 -15.36 -6.33 1.87
CA PHE A 43 -16.20 -5.15 2.10
C PHE A 43 -17.65 -5.50 2.45
N TYR A 44 -17.91 -6.74 2.87
CA TYR A 44 -19.18 -7.09 3.50
C TYR A 44 -19.36 -6.24 4.76
N ASP A 45 -20.50 -5.56 4.88
CA ASP A 45 -20.82 -4.73 6.05
C ASP A 45 -21.25 -5.63 7.21
N VAL A 46 -20.47 -5.59 8.29
CA VAL A 46 -20.76 -6.38 9.50
C VAL A 46 -21.62 -5.66 10.52
N PHE A 47 -21.79 -4.34 10.39
CA PHE A 47 -22.58 -3.55 11.33
C PHE A 47 -23.65 -2.76 10.56
N PRO A 48 -24.90 -3.24 10.51
CA PRO A 48 -25.96 -2.53 9.79
C PRO A 48 -26.29 -1.22 10.50
N GLY A 49 -25.69 -0.13 10.04
CA GLY A 49 -25.84 1.23 10.55
C GLY A 49 -24.87 2.19 9.86
N GLU A 50 -25.12 3.50 9.91
CA GLU A 50 -24.12 4.48 9.49
C GLU A 50 -23.20 4.84 10.66
N PRO A 51 -21.86 4.77 10.49
CA PRO A 51 -21.12 4.40 9.27
C PRO A 51 -21.01 2.89 9.05
N ALA A 52 -21.08 2.46 7.78
CA ALA A 52 -20.84 1.08 7.38
C ALA A 52 -19.44 0.63 7.82
N MET A 53 -19.33 -0.55 8.43
CA MET A 53 -18.05 -1.10 8.88
C MET A 53 -17.70 -2.32 8.03
N PRO A 54 -16.73 -2.20 7.09
CA PRO A 54 -16.27 -3.35 6.31
C PRO A 54 -15.72 -4.45 7.21
N PHE A 55 -16.01 -5.71 6.88
CA PHE A 55 -15.52 -6.91 7.60
C PHE A 55 -14.01 -6.86 7.85
N ILE A 56 -13.23 -6.42 6.85
CA ILE A 56 -11.77 -6.32 6.99
C ILE A 56 -11.35 -5.38 8.11
N VAL A 57 -12.08 -4.30 8.37
CA VAL A 57 -11.79 -3.36 9.46
C VAL A 57 -11.98 -4.06 10.80
N ALA A 58 -13.09 -4.78 10.96
CA ALA A 58 -13.35 -5.57 12.17
C ALA A 58 -12.25 -6.62 12.41
N TRP A 59 -11.84 -7.33 11.36
CA TRP A 59 -10.75 -8.31 11.41
C TRP A 59 -9.42 -7.67 11.82
N LEU A 60 -9.08 -6.50 11.26
CA LEU A 60 -7.87 -5.77 11.61
C LEU A 60 -7.88 -5.28 13.07
N ILE A 61 -9.04 -4.86 13.59
CA ILE A 61 -9.18 -4.52 15.01
C ILE A 61 -8.90 -5.74 15.89
N VAL A 62 -9.48 -6.90 15.57
CA VAL A 62 -9.22 -8.15 16.30
C VAL A 62 -7.73 -8.48 16.27
N GLY A 63 -7.09 -8.39 15.10
CA GLY A 63 -5.65 -8.60 14.96
C GLY A 63 -4.82 -7.62 15.78
N ALA A 64 -5.15 -6.32 15.74
CA ALA A 64 -4.48 -5.29 16.49
C ALA A 64 -4.61 -5.52 18.00
N VAL A 65 -5.79 -5.88 18.48
CA VAL A 65 -6.05 -6.18 19.89
C VAL A 65 -5.27 -7.42 20.32
N TYR A 66 -5.34 -8.51 19.55
CA TYR A 66 -4.59 -9.74 19.84
C TYR A 66 -3.08 -9.49 19.91
N LEU A 67 -2.50 -8.81 18.91
CA LEU A 67 -1.07 -8.49 18.89
C LEU A 67 -0.69 -7.56 20.05
N THR A 68 -1.54 -6.59 20.37
CA THR A 68 -1.32 -5.66 21.50
C THR A 68 -1.22 -6.40 22.82
N PHE A 69 -2.14 -7.32 23.09
CA PHE A 69 -2.10 -8.15 24.30
C PHE A 69 -0.96 -9.17 24.26
N ARG A 70 -0.72 -9.81 23.12
CA ARG A 70 0.35 -10.81 22.96
C ARG A 70 1.75 -10.22 23.16
N PHE A 71 1.95 -8.95 22.79
CA PHE A 71 3.19 -8.22 23.03
C PHE A 71 3.17 -7.40 24.34
N SER A 72 2.18 -7.61 25.20
CA SER A 72 2.06 -6.94 26.50
C SER A 72 2.22 -5.42 26.41
N PHE A 73 1.57 -4.79 25.43
CA PHE A 73 1.65 -3.35 25.16
C PHE A 73 3.08 -2.82 24.96
N VAL A 74 3.93 -3.58 24.25
CA VAL A 74 5.32 -3.18 23.94
C VAL A 74 5.42 -1.78 23.31
N ASN A 75 4.44 -1.38 22.49
CA ASN A 75 4.38 -0.05 21.87
C ASN A 75 4.41 1.07 22.93
N LEU A 76 3.79 0.86 24.10
CA LEU A 76 3.83 1.81 25.21
C LEU A 76 5.07 1.59 26.09
N ARG A 77 5.43 0.33 26.38
CA ARG A 77 6.54 0.00 27.29
C ARG A 77 7.93 0.35 26.74
N MET A 78 8.16 0.14 25.45
CA MET A 78 9.46 0.36 24.79
C MET A 78 9.59 1.76 24.16
N MET A 79 8.55 2.59 24.22
CA MET A 79 8.59 3.94 23.67
C MET A 79 9.78 4.75 24.21
N GLY A 80 10.03 4.69 25.52
CA GLY A 80 11.18 5.35 26.15
C GLY A 80 12.55 4.80 25.71
N HIS A 81 12.63 3.50 25.41
CA HIS A 81 13.85 2.89 24.88
C HIS A 81 14.12 3.37 23.45
N ALA A 82 13.09 3.41 22.59
CA ALA A 82 13.19 3.98 21.25
C ALA A 82 13.69 5.44 21.31
N PHE A 83 13.16 6.27 22.20
CA PHE A 83 13.66 7.65 22.39
C PHE A 83 15.11 7.72 22.90
N ALA A 84 15.56 6.75 23.71
CA ALA A 84 16.95 6.70 24.16
C ALA A 84 17.91 6.27 23.03
N VAL A 85 17.45 5.39 22.13
CA VAL A 85 18.18 5.02 20.89
C VAL A 85 18.25 6.22 19.94
N LEU A 86 17.12 6.89 19.67
CA LEU A 86 17.07 8.08 18.80
C LEU A 86 17.94 9.24 19.31
N ARG A 87 18.06 9.40 20.63
CA ARG A 87 18.95 10.40 21.25
C ARG A 87 20.43 9.98 21.24
N GLY A 88 20.77 8.82 20.68
CA GLY A 88 22.14 8.33 20.59
C GLY A 88 22.74 7.87 21.92
N LYS A 89 21.94 7.65 22.97
CA LYS A 89 22.43 7.23 24.29
C LYS A 89 23.17 5.88 24.25
N TYR A 90 22.82 5.04 23.28
CA TYR A 90 23.39 3.70 23.10
C TYR A 90 24.44 3.63 21.99
N ARG A 91 24.86 4.76 21.42
CA ARG A 91 25.87 4.79 20.36
C ARG A 91 27.26 4.55 20.94
N THR A 92 27.93 3.50 20.51
CA THR A 92 29.31 3.18 20.91
C THR A 92 30.27 3.44 19.75
N ALA A 93 31.51 3.82 20.05
CA ALA A 93 32.52 4.11 19.02
C ALA A 93 32.90 2.90 18.14
N ASP A 94 32.51 1.69 18.55
CA ASP A 94 32.75 0.42 17.85
C ASP A 94 31.52 -0.07 17.04
N ASP A 95 30.43 0.71 16.98
CA ASP A 95 29.24 0.38 16.19
C ASP A 95 29.58 0.43 14.68
N LYS A 96 29.76 -0.75 14.07
CA LYS A 96 30.01 -0.90 12.64
C LYS A 96 28.74 -0.68 11.82
N GLY A 97 28.45 0.57 11.49
CA GLY A 97 27.40 0.94 10.54
C GLY A 97 27.98 1.50 9.24
N GLU A 98 27.61 0.94 8.09
CA GLU A 98 28.00 1.48 6.77
C GLU A 98 27.23 2.76 6.40
N VAL A 99 26.19 3.09 7.17
CA VAL A 99 25.41 4.33 7.05
C VAL A 99 24.91 4.76 8.43
N SER A 100 24.74 6.07 8.60
CA SER A 100 24.17 6.66 9.80
C SER A 100 22.79 6.08 10.07
N SER A 101 22.59 5.48 11.24
CA SER A 101 21.30 5.05 11.77
C SER A 101 20.48 6.27 12.15
N PHE A 102 19.93 6.93 11.13
CA PHE A 102 18.80 7.85 11.30
C PHE A 102 17.52 7.03 11.48
#